data_AF-K1SFY2-F1
#
_entry.id   AF-K1SFY2-F1
#
_cell.length_a   1.000
_cell.length_b   1.000
_cell.length_c   1.000
_cell.angle_alpha   90.00
_cell.angle_beta   90.00
_cell.angle_gamma   90.00
#
_symmetry.space_group_name_H-M   'P 1'
#
loop_
_entity.id
_entity.type
_entity.pdbx_description
1 polymer ?
#
loop_
_entity_poly.entity_id
_entity_poly.type
_entity_poly.pdbx_seq_one_letter_code
_entity_poly.pdbx_strand_id
1 'polypeptide(L)' 'GKNNEEKLDNLIKKIDELKDRIGIKKSIKEYGVDEKYFLDTLDQMVEQAFNDQCTGANPRYPLMSEIKEMYLKAYYGK' A
#
# COMPACT_ATOMS: atom_id res chain seq x y z
N GLY A 1 -16.29 7.38 15.13
CA GLY A 1 -17.02 8.13 14.10
C GLY A 1 -18.52 7.92 14.23
N LYS A 2 -19.28 8.96 13.93
CA LYS A 2 -20.75 8.98 13.94
C LYS A 2 -21.36 8.47 12.63
N ASN A 3 -20.61 8.55 11.52
CA ASN A 3 -20.98 8.04 10.20
C ASN A 3 -19.91 7.08 9.65
N ASN A 4 -20.14 6.52 8.46
CA ASN A 4 -19.22 5.54 7.85
C ASN A 4 -17.85 6.13 7.51
N GLU A 5 -17.82 7.35 6.98
CA GLU A 5 -16.58 8.06 6.62
C GLU A 5 -15.71 8.30 7.86
N GLU A 6 -16.27 8.88 8.92
CA GLU A 6 -15.55 9.09 10.16
C GLU A 6 -15.09 7.76 10.79
N LYS A 7 -15.85 6.67 10.65
CA LYS A 7 -15.43 5.35 11.16
C LYS A 7 -14.23 4.83 10.37
N LEU A 8 -14.23 4.98 9.06
CA LEU A 8 -13.10 4.62 8.19
C LEU A 8 -11.85 5.44 8.54
N ASP A 9 -11.97 6.76 8.65
CA ASP A 9 -10.84 7.64 8.98
C ASP A 9 -10.26 7.33 10.36
N ASN A 10 -11.12 7.07 11.35
CA ASN A 10 -10.68 6.69 12.69
C ASN A 10 -9.96 5.33 12.68
N LEU A 11 -10.38 4.38 11.84
CA LEU A 11 -9.70 3.09 11.68
C LEU A 11 -8.31 3.28 11.06
N ILE A 12 -8.22 4.04 9.96
CA ILE A 12 -6.94 4.37 9.30
C ILE A 12 -5.99 5.03 10.30
N LYS A 13 -6.46 6.04 11.02
CA LYS A 13 -5.68 6.72 12.06
C LYS A 13 -5.16 5.77 13.13
N LYS A 14 -5.99 4.83 13.60
CA LYS A 14 -5.58 3.84 14.63
C LYS A 14 -4.54 2.85 14.11
N ILE A 15 -4.62 2.46 12.84
CA ILE A 15 -3.61 1.64 12.18
C ILE A 15 -2.28 2.42 12.08
N ASP A 16 -2.31 3.70 11.73
CA ASP A 16 -1.12 4.54 11.68
C ASP A 16 -0.46 4.74 13.05
N GLU A 17 -1.26 5.02 14.09
CA GLU A 17 -0.78 5.12 15.47
C GLU A 17 -0.14 3.80 15.94
N LEU A 18 -0.71 2.65 15.56
CA LEU A 18 -0.15 1.35 15.90
C LEU A 18 1.20 1.12 15.21
N LYS A 19 1.29 1.39 13.90
CA LYS A 19 2.54 1.29 13.13
C LYS A 19 3.66 2.09 13.79
N ASP A 20 3.38 3.33 14.20
CA ASP A 20 4.35 4.20 14.88
C ASP A 20 4.79 3.61 16.22
N ARG A 21 3.84 3.13 17.01
CA ARG A 21 4.11 2.55 18.33
C ARG A 21 5.01 1.32 18.27
N ILE A 22 4.91 0.52 17.21
CA ILE A 22 5.70 -0.71 17.05
C ILE A 22 6.90 -0.54 16.11
N GLY A 23 7.19 0.68 15.65
CA GLY A 23 8.40 1.00 14.88
C GLY A 23 8.34 0.62 13.39
N ILE A 24 7.15 0.49 12.80
CA ILE A 24 6.99 0.32 11.34
C ILE A 24 7.19 1.69 10.67
N LYS A 25 8.04 1.73 9.63
CA LYS A 25 8.32 2.95 8.87
C LYS A 25 7.10 3.39 8.06
N LYS A 26 7.03 4.68 7.72
CA LYS A 26 5.86 5.24 7.02
C LYS A 26 5.83 4.90 5.53
N SER A 27 6.94 4.46 4.97
CA SER A 27 7.08 4.17 3.54
C SER A 27 8.11 3.08 3.27
N ILE A 28 8.05 2.48 2.07
CA ILE A 28 9.06 1.50 1.60
C ILE A 28 10.43 2.20 1.47
N LYS A 29 10.46 3.47 1.03
CA LYS A 29 11.70 4.26 0.91
C LYS A 29 12.43 4.42 2.25
N GLU A 30 11.71 4.58 3.36
CA GLU A 30 12.30 4.68 4.70
C GLU A 30 12.94 3.39 5.23
N TYR A 31 12.70 2.25 4.57
CA TYR A 31 13.43 1.01 4.83
C TYR A 31 14.78 0.93 4.08
N GLY A 32 15.14 1.96 3.31
CA GLY A 32 16.40 2.01 2.57
C GLY A 32 16.38 1.29 1.23
N VAL A 33 15.19 1.01 0.69
CA VAL A 33 15.04 0.48 -0.67
C VAL A 33 15.42 1.57 -1.67
N ASP A 34 16.34 1.25 -2.57
CA ASP A 34 16.79 2.19 -3.61
C ASP A 34 15.67 2.50 -4.60
N GLU A 35 15.56 3.78 -4.98
CA GLU A 35 14.47 4.27 -5.82
C GLU A 35 14.56 3.74 -7.24
N LYS A 36 15.77 3.68 -7.79
CA LYS A 36 15.99 3.16 -9.13
C LYS A 36 15.65 1.67 -9.18
N TYR A 37 16.14 0.89 -8.22
CA TYR A 37 15.81 -0.52 -8.10
C TYR A 37 14.30 -0.76 -7.97
N PHE A 38 13.62 0.02 -7.12
CA PHE A 38 12.18 -0.07 -6.95
C PHE A 38 11.43 0.22 -8.26
N LEU A 39 11.76 1.31 -8.94
CA LEU A 39 11.12 1.70 -10.19
C LEU A 39 11.41 0.72 -11.33
N ASP A 40 12.64 0.22 -11.44
CA ASP A 40 13.05 -0.75 -12.46
C ASP A 40 12.32 -2.10 -12.31
N THR A 41 11.94 -2.47 -11.08
CA THR A 41 11.25 -3.73 -10.77
C THR A 41 9.73 -3.59 -10.61
N LEU A 42 9.22 -2.35 -10.65
CA LEU A 42 7.83 -2.03 -10.32
C LEU A 42 6.82 -2.76 -11.21
N ASP A 43 7.03 -2.75 -12.53
CA ASP A 43 6.08 -3.37 -13.47
C ASP A 43 5.98 -4.89 -13.27
N GLN A 44 7.11 -5.55 -12.96
CA GLN A 44 7.14 -6.97 -12.63
C GLN A 44 6.39 -7.25 -11.31
N MET A 45 6.59 -6.43 -10.27
CA MET A 45 5.86 -6.57 -9.00
C MET A 45 4.35 -6.39 -9.18
N VAL A 46 3.93 -5.46 -10.05
CA VAL A 46 2.51 -5.23 -10.37
C VAL A 46 1.88 -6.44 -11.06
N GLU A 47 2.56 -7.03 -12.04
CA GLU A 47 2.08 -8.25 -12.71
C GLU A 47 1.98 -9.44 -11.74
N GLN A 48 2.98 -9.61 -10.88
CA GLN A 48 2.96 -10.66 -9.85
C GLN A 48 1.79 -10.47 -8.88
N ALA A 49 1.57 -9.25 -8.38
CA ALA A 49 0.46 -8.95 -7.49
C ALA A 49 -0.90 -9.16 -8.18
N PHE A 50 -1.04 -8.79 -9.45
CA PHE A 50 -2.28 -9.01 -10.21
C PHE A 50 -2.61 -10.50 -10.38
N ASN A 51 -1.59 -11.33 -10.63
CA ASN A 51 -1.73 -12.77 -10.84
C ASN A 51 -1.72 -13.60 -9.55
N ASP A 52 -1.56 -12.97 -8.38
CA ASP A 52 -1.59 -13.65 -7.09
C ASP A 52 -3.00 -14.24 -6.84
N GLN A 53 -3.05 -15.48 -6.34
CA GLN A 53 -4.30 -16.19 -6.08
C GLN A 53 -5.19 -15.47 -5.06
N CYS A 54 -4.61 -14.66 -4.18
CA CYS A 54 -5.35 -13.84 -3.23
C CYS A 54 -6.10 -12.67 -3.91
N THR A 55 -5.62 -12.15 -5.04
CA THR A 55 -6.20 -10.97 -5.72
C THR A 55 -7.62 -11.22 -6.22
N GLY A 56 -7.92 -12.44 -6.67
CA GLY A 56 -9.27 -12.82 -7.12
C GLY A 56 -10.35 -12.76 -6.02
N ALA A 57 -9.95 -12.84 -4.74
CA ALA A 57 -10.85 -12.75 -3.60
C ALA A 57 -11.04 -11.32 -3.07
N ASN A 58 -10.32 -10.34 -3.61
CA ASN A 58 -10.43 -8.95 -3.16
C ASN A 58 -11.83 -8.39 -3.52
N PRO A 59 -12.50 -7.65 -2.60
CA PRO A 59 -13.87 -7.15 -2.84
C PRO A 59 -13.99 -6.20 -4.03
N ARG A 60 -12.87 -5.63 -4.49
CA ARG A 60 -12.76 -4.90 -5.75
C ARG A 60 -11.66 -5.54 -6.59
N TYR A 61 -12.01 -6.05 -7.76
CA TYR A 61 -11.00 -6.54 -8.70
C TYR A 61 -10.19 -5.36 -9.23
N PRO A 62 -8.87 -5.30 -8.98
CA PRO A 62 -8.06 -4.13 -9.29
C PRO A 62 -7.59 -4.14 -10.76
N LEU A 63 -7.28 -2.96 -11.30
CA LEU A 63 -6.48 -2.84 -12.52
C LEU A 63 -4.98 -2.86 -12.17
N MET A 64 -4.13 -3.34 -13.07
CA MET A 64 -2.67 -3.27 -12.89
C MET A 64 -2.18 -1.82 -12.66
N SER A 65 -2.78 -0.83 -13.33
CA SER A 65 -2.47 0.58 -13.12
C SER A 65 -2.79 1.07 -11.70
N GLU A 66 -3.87 0.57 -11.09
CA GLU A 66 -4.26 0.90 -9.72
C GLU A 66 -3.30 0.28 -8.70
N ILE A 67 -2.87 -0.97 -8.93
CA ILE A 67 -1.83 -1.62 -8.12
C ILE A 67 -0.51 -0.84 -8.23
N LYS A 68 -0.13 -0.41 -9.44
CA LYS A 68 1.08 0.41 -9.66
C LYS A 68 1.02 1.72 -8.89
N GLU A 69 -0.13 2.41 -8.91
CA GLU A 69 -0.34 3.63 -8.14
C GLU A 69 -0.23 3.37 -6.63
N MET A 70 -0.81 2.27 -6.12
CA MET A 70 -0.69 1.89 -4.72
C MET A 70 0.76 1.63 -4.29
N TYR A 71 1.54 0.91 -5.11
CA TYR A 71 2.97 0.71 -4.86
C TYR A 71 3.73 2.04 -4.79
N LEU A 72 3.47 2.96 -5.72
CA LEU A 72 4.11 4.28 -5.71
C LEU A 72 3.73 5.07 -4.45
N LYS A 73 2.46 5.07 -4.06
CA LYS A 73 2.00 5.72 -2.81
C LYS A 73 2.69 5.13 -1.59
N ALA A 74 2.75 3.81 -1.47
CA ALA A 74 3.45 3.11 -0.39
C ALA A 74 4.97 3.39 -0.39
N TYR A 75 5.60 3.54 -1.55
CA TYR A 75 7.01 3.86 -1.65
C TYR A 75 7.32 5.29 -1.21
N TYR A 76 6.49 6.26 -1.59
CA TYR A 76 6.69 7.67 -1.25
C TYR A 76 6.00 8.12 0.04
N GLY A 77 5.26 7.24 0.72
CA GLY A 77 4.55 7.56 1.97
C GLY A 77 3.36 8.51 1.77
N LYS A 78 2.57 8.29 0.71
CA LYS A 78 1.41 9.12 0.32
C LYS A 78 0.08 8.42 0.55
#